data_AF-R7LG67-F1
#
_entry.id   AF-R7LG67-F1
#
_cell.length_a   1.000
_cell.length_b   1.000
_cell.length_c   1.000
_cell.angle_alpha   90.00
_cell.angle_beta   90.00
_cell.angle_gamma   90.00
#
_symmetry.space_group_name_H-M   'P 1'
#
loop_
_entity.id
_entity.type
_entity.pdbx_description
1 polymer ?
#
loop_
_entity_poly.entity_id
_entity_poly.type
_entity_poly.pdbx_seq_one_letter_code
_entity_poly.pdbx_strand_id
1 'polypeptide(L)'
;MTLHLFNPSHDEALAANSPYYYPSTIARRLQTEWGLLPVLWAQPGDCVLVDEDTLQTLSDQADSCGSVWAEKLSAVRLLTLRQLTPRLWQQITHIMPWGWDPLQRHRLRKAGAPENLLPSDEELAHIRQLSSRESTVCLLPQLVAQLRQMGIHAVGETRLVRSLDGVSQALASWQRVVCKSLWSAWGVKVGGRGAAAVCS
;
A
#
# COMPACT_ATOMS: atom_id res chain seq x y z
N MET A 1 9.55 20.12 6.24
CA MET A 1 9.84 18.70 6.58
C MET A 1 8.79 17.80 5.94
N THR A 2 9.11 16.53 5.66
CA THR A 2 8.15 15.57 5.12
C THR A 2 7.57 14.71 6.24
N LEU A 3 6.25 14.48 6.21
CA LEU A 3 5.58 13.53 7.10
C LEU A 3 5.44 12.17 6.40
N HIS A 4 6.13 11.16 6.89
CA HIS A 4 6.01 9.78 6.42
C HIS A 4 5.06 8.99 7.31
N LEU A 5 4.35 8.02 6.75
CA LEU A 5 3.58 7.07 7.54
C LEU A 5 3.53 5.69 6.88
N PHE A 6 3.58 4.66 7.71
CA PHE A 6 3.34 3.29 7.27
C PHE A 6 1.83 3.03 7.18
N ASN A 7 1.37 2.37 6.12
CA ASN A 7 -0.04 2.11 5.86
C ASN A 7 -0.26 0.68 5.31
N PRO A 8 -0.19 -0.35 6.16
CA PRO A 8 -0.28 -1.75 5.73
C PRO A 8 -1.69 -2.15 5.28
N SER A 9 -2.72 -1.36 5.58
CA SER A 9 -4.09 -1.59 5.11
C SER A 9 -4.38 -0.97 3.75
N HIS A 10 -3.39 -0.37 3.08
CA HIS A 10 -3.61 0.40 1.85
C HIS A 10 -4.44 -0.35 0.79
N ASP A 11 -4.03 -1.57 0.44
CA ASP A 11 -4.74 -2.38 -0.56
C ASP A 11 -6.16 -2.75 -0.11
N GLU A 12 -6.35 -3.02 1.20
CA GLU A 12 -7.68 -3.34 1.77
C GLU A 12 -8.60 -2.10 1.73
N ALA A 13 -8.07 -0.94 2.11
CA ALA A 13 -8.77 0.33 2.13
C ALA A 13 -9.11 0.80 0.71
N LEU A 14 -8.18 0.61 -0.24
CA LEU A 14 -8.47 0.76 -1.65
C LEU A 14 -9.57 -0.21 -2.04
N ALA A 15 -9.49 -1.52 -1.80
CA ALA A 15 -10.55 -2.44 -2.19
C ALA A 15 -11.95 -1.98 -1.70
N ALA A 16 -12.06 -1.60 -0.42
CA ALA A 16 -13.30 -1.13 0.21
C ALA A 16 -13.80 0.25 -0.26
N ASN A 17 -12.91 1.09 -0.81
CA ASN A 17 -13.20 2.46 -1.26
C ASN A 17 -13.85 3.39 -0.24
N SER A 18 -13.70 3.14 1.05
CA SER A 18 -14.44 3.87 2.08
C SER A 18 -13.50 4.62 3.02
N PRO A 19 -13.77 5.90 3.33
CA PRO A 19 -13.03 6.62 4.36
C PRO A 19 -13.28 6.05 5.78
N TYR A 20 -14.27 5.18 5.92
CA TYR A 20 -14.67 4.52 7.18
C TYR A 20 -14.31 3.04 7.20
N TYR A 21 -13.49 2.58 6.26
CA TYR A 21 -12.99 1.20 6.27
C TYR A 21 -12.26 0.90 7.59
N TYR A 22 -12.48 -0.30 8.12
CA TYR A 22 -11.78 -0.78 9.30
C TYR A 22 -10.73 -1.83 8.89
N PRO A 23 -9.42 -1.52 9.03
CA PRO A 23 -8.32 -2.42 8.69
C PRO A 23 -8.47 -3.82 9.28
N SER A 24 -8.00 -4.84 8.59
CA SER A 24 -7.97 -6.22 9.11
C SER A 24 -7.08 -6.36 10.35
N THR A 25 -7.26 -7.44 11.11
CA THR A 25 -6.41 -7.73 12.29
C THR A 25 -4.95 -7.86 11.92
N ILE A 26 -4.65 -8.42 10.74
CA ILE A 26 -3.27 -8.55 10.24
C ILE A 26 -2.71 -7.17 9.92
N ALA A 27 -3.46 -6.32 9.20
CA ALA A 27 -3.01 -4.98 8.88
C ALA A 27 -2.73 -4.13 10.13
N ARG A 28 -3.60 -4.20 11.16
CA ARG A 28 -3.36 -3.50 12.44
C ARG A 28 -2.12 -4.03 13.16
N ARG A 29 -1.91 -5.35 13.18
CA ARG A 29 -0.69 -5.94 13.77
C ARG A 29 0.57 -5.47 13.04
N LEU A 30 0.56 -5.46 11.71
CA LEU A 30 1.68 -4.94 10.91
C LEU A 30 1.91 -3.46 11.16
N GLN A 31 0.86 -2.67 11.40
CA GLN A 31 0.99 -1.26 11.73
C GLN A 31 1.82 -1.06 12.99
N THR A 32 1.55 -1.85 14.03
CA THR A 32 2.28 -1.80 15.31
C THR A 32 3.70 -2.35 15.19
N GLU A 33 3.87 -3.51 14.54
CA GLU A 33 5.20 -4.15 14.43
C GLU A 33 6.14 -3.38 13.51
N TRP A 34 5.63 -2.81 12.41
CA TRP A 34 6.42 -2.23 11.32
C TRP A 34 6.17 -0.74 11.09
N GLY A 35 5.50 -0.06 12.02
CA GLY A 35 5.20 1.38 11.93
C GLY A 35 6.44 2.26 11.74
N LEU A 36 7.61 1.78 12.19
CA LEU A 36 8.90 2.47 12.05
C LEU A 36 9.60 2.25 10.71
N LEU A 37 9.08 1.41 9.81
CA LEU A 37 9.72 1.19 8.49
C LEU A 37 10.07 2.49 7.75
N PRO A 38 9.26 3.58 7.80
CA PRO A 38 9.60 4.81 7.10
C PRO A 38 10.88 5.50 7.54
N VAL A 39 11.39 5.20 8.74
CA VAL A 39 12.71 5.66 9.22
C VAL A 39 13.84 5.27 8.24
N LEU A 40 13.66 4.17 7.48
CA LEU A 40 14.65 3.69 6.52
C LEU A 40 14.94 4.69 5.39
N TRP A 41 13.91 5.35 4.88
CA TRP A 41 13.98 6.24 3.71
C TRP A 41 13.69 7.71 4.03
N ALA A 42 13.21 8.01 5.23
CA ALA A 42 13.08 9.38 5.72
C ALA A 42 14.44 10.09 5.76
N GLN A 43 14.43 11.39 5.43
CA GLN A 43 15.63 12.22 5.48
C GLN A 43 15.82 12.80 6.89
N PRO A 44 17.06 13.17 7.27
CA PRO A 44 17.28 13.87 8.54
C PRO A 44 16.39 15.11 8.68
N GLY A 45 15.67 15.21 9.81
CA GLY A 45 14.69 16.27 10.08
C GLY A 45 13.26 16.00 9.59
N ASP A 46 13.02 14.89 8.88
CA ASP A 46 11.67 14.44 8.55
C ASP A 46 10.93 13.88 9.78
N CYS A 47 9.62 13.73 9.62
CA CYS A 47 8.74 13.17 10.62
C CYS A 47 8.22 11.79 10.21
N VAL A 48 8.10 10.87 11.16
CA VAL A 48 7.45 9.57 10.96
C VAL A 48 6.26 9.46 11.90
N LEU A 49 5.06 9.30 11.32
CA LEU A 49 3.83 9.08 12.07
C LEU A 49 3.71 7.61 12.46
N VAL A 50 3.60 7.36 13.76
CA VAL A 50 3.47 6.05 14.38
C VAL A 50 2.27 6.03 15.33
N ASP A 51 1.77 4.84 15.66
CA ASP A 51 0.82 4.69 16.76
C ASP A 51 1.54 4.61 18.11
N GLU A 52 0.77 4.74 19.20
CA GLU A 52 1.33 4.67 20.57
C GLU A 52 1.94 3.30 20.84
N ASP A 53 1.33 2.23 20.31
CA ASP A 53 1.76 0.85 20.53
C ASP A 53 3.13 0.58 19.88
N THR A 54 3.41 1.21 18.74
CA THR A 54 4.72 1.18 18.06
C THR A 54 5.78 1.87 18.93
N LEU A 55 5.47 3.02 19.53
CA LEU A 55 6.39 3.73 20.43
C LEU A 55 6.68 2.90 21.68
N GLN A 56 5.66 2.24 22.24
CA GLN A 56 5.84 1.33 23.38
C GLN A 56 6.76 0.16 23.00
N THR A 57 6.51 -0.49 21.85
CA THR A 57 7.33 -1.59 21.35
C THR A 57 8.79 -1.16 21.14
N LEU A 58 9.02 0.06 20.63
CA LEU A 58 10.36 0.61 20.47
C LEU A 58 11.07 0.81 21.82
N SER A 59 10.35 1.34 22.82
CA SER A 59 10.88 1.53 24.17
C SER A 59 11.29 0.21 24.81
N ASP A 60 10.48 -0.83 24.64
CA ASP A 60 10.74 -2.17 25.20
C ASP A 60 11.94 -2.86 24.54
N GLN A 61 12.26 -2.49 23.30
CA GLN A 61 13.35 -3.08 22.51
C GLN A 61 14.57 -2.17 22.33
N ALA A 62 14.64 -1.06 23.06
CA ALA A 62 15.69 -0.04 22.89
C ALA A 62 17.12 -0.63 23.00
N ASP A 63 17.33 -1.56 23.91
CA ASP A 63 18.64 -2.21 24.15
C ASP A 63 19.06 -3.20 23.04
N SER A 64 18.13 -3.60 22.17
CA SER A 64 18.37 -4.55 21.07
C SER A 64 18.65 -3.86 19.74
N CYS A 65 18.63 -2.52 19.71
CA CYS A 65 18.73 -1.73 18.50
C CYS A 65 20.19 -1.60 18.03
N GLY A 66 20.49 -2.10 16.82
CA GLY A 66 21.82 -1.93 16.21
C GLY A 66 22.17 -0.45 15.98
N SER A 67 23.48 -0.12 15.96
CA SER A 67 23.98 1.26 15.91
C SER A 67 23.47 2.07 14.70
N VAL A 68 23.40 1.45 13.52
CA VAL A 68 22.86 2.08 12.30
C VAL A 68 21.39 2.44 12.43
N TRP A 69 20.62 1.62 13.14
CA TRP A 69 19.19 1.86 13.36
C TRP A 69 18.97 2.97 14.37
N ALA A 70 19.77 3.02 15.43
CA ALA A 70 19.75 4.11 16.40
C ALA A 70 20.10 5.46 15.76
N GLU A 71 21.12 5.50 14.89
CA GLU A 71 21.48 6.69 14.12
C GLU A 71 20.31 7.20 13.29
N LYS A 72 19.69 6.33 12.46
CA LYS A 72 18.52 6.71 11.65
C LYS A 72 17.33 7.18 12.49
N LEU A 73 17.05 6.50 13.61
CA LEU A 73 15.97 6.90 14.52
C LEU A 73 16.22 8.30 15.11
N SER A 74 17.45 8.59 15.52
CA SER A 74 17.81 9.92 16.05
C SER A 74 17.76 11.05 15.01
N ALA A 75 17.87 10.71 13.72
CA ALA A 75 17.82 11.67 12.63
C ALA A 75 16.39 12.14 12.30
N VAL A 76 15.36 11.45 12.78
CA VAL A 76 13.95 11.75 12.45
C VAL A 76 13.14 12.05 13.69
N ARG A 77 12.00 12.72 13.51
CA ARG A 77 11.05 12.99 14.59
C ARG A 77 9.90 11.99 14.54
N LEU A 78 9.79 11.14 15.55
CA LEU A 78 8.63 10.27 15.72
C LEU A 78 7.45 11.06 16.28
N LEU A 79 6.27 10.83 15.72
CA LEU A 79 5.04 11.52 16.10
C LEU A 79 3.86 10.57 16.16
N THR A 80 2.92 10.85 17.06
CA THR A 80 1.58 10.27 17.03
C THR A 80 0.58 11.27 16.46
N LEU A 81 -0.59 10.77 16.03
CA LEU A 81 -1.66 11.61 15.50
C LEU A 81 -2.04 12.76 16.45
N ARG A 82 -1.95 12.55 17.77
CA ARG A 82 -2.27 13.56 18.79
C ARG A 82 -1.27 14.71 18.83
N GLN A 83 -0.05 14.50 18.36
CA GLN A 83 1.03 15.48 18.36
C GLN A 83 1.03 16.38 17.11
N LEU A 84 0.15 16.11 16.13
CA LEU A 84 -0.05 16.90 14.91
C LEU A 84 -0.81 18.20 15.21
N THR A 85 -0.14 19.14 15.87
CA THR A 85 -0.70 20.46 16.18
C THR A 85 -0.72 21.38 14.95
N PRO A 86 -1.54 22.45 14.95
CA PRO A 86 -1.55 23.44 13.87
C PRO A 86 -0.17 24.04 13.57
N ARG A 87 0.65 24.30 14.60
CA ARG A 87 2.03 24.79 14.44
C ARG A 87 2.93 23.78 13.74
N LEU A 88 2.69 22.49 13.96
CA LEU A 88 3.47 21.45 13.30
C LEU A 88 3.06 21.29 11.84
N TRP A 89 1.76 21.37 11.53
CA TRP A 89 1.28 21.36 10.15
C TRP A 89 1.89 22.48 9.30
N GLN A 90 2.15 23.66 9.88
CA GLN A 90 2.85 24.75 9.20
C GLN A 90 4.30 24.43 8.81
N GLN A 91 4.93 23.44 9.45
CA GLN A 91 6.31 23.03 9.16
C GLN A 91 6.36 21.88 8.14
N ILE A 92 5.24 21.17 7.96
CA ILE A 92 5.12 20.05 7.03
C ILE A 92 4.80 20.59 5.64
N THR A 93 5.65 20.25 4.67
CA THR A 93 5.50 20.69 3.28
C THR A 93 4.98 19.58 2.37
N HIS A 94 5.19 18.31 2.76
CA HIS A 94 4.75 17.12 2.02
C HIS A 94 4.35 16.00 2.97
N ILE A 95 3.44 15.14 2.51
CA ILE A 95 3.07 13.90 3.19
C ILE A 95 3.34 12.74 2.23
N MET A 96 4.15 11.78 2.66
CA MET A 96 4.56 10.61 1.88
C MET A 96 4.17 9.32 2.62
N PRO A 97 2.90 8.87 2.51
CA PRO A 97 2.50 7.61 3.09
C PRO A 97 3.01 6.42 2.28
N TRP A 98 3.04 5.25 2.90
CA TRP A 98 3.13 3.96 2.21
C TRP A 98 1.79 3.60 1.54
N GLY A 99 1.36 4.45 0.61
CA GLY A 99 0.09 4.35 -0.11
C GLY A 99 -0.97 5.32 0.40
N TRP A 100 -1.57 6.05 -0.53
CA TRP A 100 -2.68 6.99 -0.29
C TRP A 100 -4.03 6.31 -0.54
N ASP A 101 -4.91 6.35 0.43
CA ASP A 101 -6.28 5.83 0.29
C ASP A 101 -7.30 6.75 1.00
N PRO A 102 -8.62 6.53 0.78
CA PRO A 102 -9.65 7.35 1.40
C PRO A 102 -9.61 7.36 2.94
N LEU A 103 -9.24 6.24 3.57
CA LEU A 103 -9.14 6.13 5.02
C LEU A 103 -8.00 7.00 5.56
N GLN A 104 -6.80 6.92 4.98
CA GLN A 104 -5.66 7.73 5.43
C GLN A 104 -5.88 9.21 5.17
N ARG A 105 -6.42 9.59 4.01
CA ARG A 105 -6.80 10.98 3.74
C ARG A 105 -7.78 11.49 4.80
N HIS A 106 -8.81 10.71 5.12
CA HIS A 106 -9.80 11.08 6.13
C HIS A 106 -9.18 11.22 7.53
N ARG A 107 -8.31 10.27 7.92
CA ARG A 107 -7.60 10.31 9.22
C ARG A 107 -6.74 11.56 9.36
N LEU A 108 -5.96 11.91 8.34
CA LEU A 108 -5.08 13.09 8.36
C LEU A 108 -5.88 14.39 8.32
N ARG A 109 -6.93 14.46 7.48
CA ARG A 109 -7.86 15.59 7.46
C ARG A 109 -8.48 15.84 8.84
N LYS A 110 -8.93 14.78 9.52
CA LYS A 110 -9.47 14.87 10.88
C LYS A 110 -8.43 15.32 11.91
N ALA A 111 -7.15 15.03 11.68
CA ALA A 111 -6.03 15.53 12.48
C ALA A 111 -5.61 16.96 12.12
N GLY A 112 -6.35 17.65 11.25
CA GLY A 112 -6.10 19.04 10.88
C GLY A 112 -5.10 19.25 9.74
N ALA A 113 -4.81 18.21 8.94
CA ALA A 113 -3.96 18.34 7.77
C ALA A 113 -4.55 19.39 6.78
N PRO A 114 -3.75 20.36 6.32
CA PRO A 114 -4.15 21.28 5.26
C PRO A 114 -4.57 20.55 3.97
N GLU A 115 -5.66 20.97 3.33
CA GLU A 115 -6.17 20.30 2.12
C GLU A 115 -5.16 20.29 0.96
N ASN A 116 -4.28 21.28 0.87
CA ASN A 116 -3.24 21.32 -0.16
C ASN A 116 -2.13 20.26 0.04
N LEU A 117 -2.09 19.59 1.18
CA LEU A 117 -1.19 18.46 1.44
C LEU A 117 -1.88 17.10 1.22
N LEU A 118 -3.18 17.09 1.00
CA LEU A 118 -3.98 15.88 0.85
C LEU A 118 -4.27 15.61 -0.63
N PRO A 119 -4.35 14.33 -1.04
CA PRO A 119 -4.73 14.01 -2.40
C PRO A 119 -6.21 14.36 -2.66
N SER A 120 -6.46 14.88 -3.85
CA SER A 120 -7.79 15.09 -4.43
C SER A 120 -8.54 13.76 -4.62
N ASP A 121 -9.85 13.84 -4.85
CA ASP A 121 -10.65 12.65 -5.20
C ASP A 121 -10.19 12.01 -6.53
N GLU A 122 -9.75 12.83 -7.49
CA GLU A 122 -9.23 12.35 -8.78
C GLU A 122 -7.91 11.59 -8.60
N GLU A 123 -6.97 12.11 -7.80
CA GLU A 123 -5.72 11.40 -7.49
C GLU A 123 -5.99 10.09 -6.77
N LEU A 124 -6.90 10.05 -5.79
CA LEU A 124 -7.27 8.79 -5.12
C LEU A 124 -7.93 7.79 -6.08
N ALA A 125 -8.78 8.25 -7.00
CA ALA A 125 -9.38 7.40 -8.01
C ALA A 125 -8.32 6.84 -8.96
N HIS A 126 -7.33 7.65 -9.34
CA HIS A 126 -6.20 7.24 -10.17
C HIS A 126 -5.31 6.21 -9.44
N ILE A 127 -4.98 6.44 -8.18
CA ILE A 127 -4.23 5.48 -7.35
C ILE A 127 -4.97 4.14 -7.26
N ARG A 128 -6.28 4.18 -7.00
CA ARG A 128 -7.13 2.98 -6.96
C ARG A 128 -7.12 2.24 -8.30
N GLN A 129 -7.21 2.97 -9.40
CA GLN A 129 -7.16 2.39 -10.75
C GLN A 129 -5.81 1.70 -11.00
N LEU A 130 -4.69 2.34 -10.64
CA LEU A 130 -3.35 1.78 -10.81
C LEU A 130 -3.10 0.55 -9.91
N SER A 131 -3.66 0.55 -8.70
CA SER A 131 -3.61 -0.60 -7.79
C SER A 131 -4.48 -1.78 -8.26
N SER A 132 -5.49 -1.52 -9.10
CA SER A 132 -6.34 -2.56 -9.67
C SER A 132 -5.56 -3.45 -10.65
N ARG A 133 -5.78 -4.77 -10.53
CA ARG A 133 -5.30 -5.73 -11.54
C ARG A 133 -5.93 -5.54 -12.92
N GLU A 134 -7.00 -4.77 -13.05
CA GLU A 134 -7.53 -4.37 -14.36
C GLU A 134 -6.46 -3.63 -15.18
N SER A 135 -5.68 -2.76 -14.54
CA SER A 135 -4.54 -2.08 -15.19
C SER A 135 -3.47 -3.09 -15.64
N THR A 136 -3.20 -4.12 -14.83
CA THR A 136 -2.27 -5.20 -15.19
C THR A 136 -2.76 -6.03 -16.38
N VAL A 137 -4.08 -6.29 -16.48
CA VAL A 137 -4.66 -7.02 -17.62
C VAL A 137 -4.42 -6.28 -18.93
N CYS A 138 -4.51 -4.95 -18.92
CA CYS A 138 -4.24 -4.13 -20.11
C CYS A 138 -2.75 -4.01 -20.45
N LEU A 139 -1.88 -3.92 -19.43
CA LEU A 139 -0.45 -3.65 -19.61
C LEU A 139 0.37 -4.91 -19.95
N LEU A 140 0.06 -6.04 -19.32
CA LEU A 140 0.89 -7.25 -19.41
C LEU A 140 1.14 -7.73 -20.84
N PRO A 141 0.13 -7.80 -21.74
CA PRO A 141 0.36 -8.26 -23.11
C PRO A 141 1.35 -7.37 -23.88
N GLN A 142 1.29 -6.06 -23.66
CA GLN A 142 2.18 -5.08 -24.28
C GLN A 142 3.61 -5.23 -23.77
N LEU A 143 3.77 -5.37 -22.44
CA LEU A 143 5.07 -5.60 -21.81
C LEU A 143 5.72 -6.90 -22.30
N VAL A 144 4.95 -8.00 -22.33
CA VAL A 144 5.45 -9.30 -22.80
C VAL A 144 5.88 -9.23 -24.27
N ALA A 145 5.12 -8.55 -25.12
CA ALA A 145 5.47 -8.38 -26.53
C ALA A 145 6.77 -7.57 -26.69
N GLN A 146 6.93 -6.46 -25.98
CA GLN A 146 8.14 -5.63 -26.02
C GLN A 146 9.37 -6.38 -25.50
N LEU A 147 9.24 -7.07 -24.36
CA LEU A 147 10.35 -7.86 -23.80
C LEU A 147 10.82 -8.95 -24.77
N ARG A 148 9.88 -9.62 -25.46
CA ARG A 148 10.23 -10.63 -26.48
C ARG A 148 10.96 -10.01 -27.67
N GLN A 149 10.57 -8.83 -28.12
CA GLN A 149 11.29 -8.10 -29.17
C GLN A 149 12.72 -7.75 -28.77
N MET A 150 12.97 -7.52 -27.47
CA MET A 150 14.30 -7.29 -26.91
C MET A 150 15.09 -8.58 -26.64
N GLY A 151 14.58 -9.75 -27.03
CA GLY A 151 15.21 -11.05 -26.77
C GLY A 151 15.07 -11.54 -25.33
N ILE A 152 14.24 -10.89 -24.50
CA ILE A 152 13.96 -11.29 -23.13
C ILE A 152 12.76 -12.25 -23.12
N HIS A 153 12.97 -13.47 -22.65
CA HIS A 153 11.90 -14.45 -22.55
C HIS A 153 10.91 -14.08 -21.43
N ALA A 154 9.75 -13.54 -21.82
CA ALA A 154 8.63 -13.24 -20.93
C ALA A 154 7.41 -14.11 -21.23
N VAL A 155 6.71 -14.52 -20.18
CA VAL A 155 5.50 -15.35 -20.21
C VAL A 155 4.42 -14.77 -19.30
N GLY A 156 3.17 -15.17 -19.53
CA GLY A 156 2.04 -14.78 -18.71
C GLY A 156 0.89 -14.29 -19.58
N GLU A 157 -0.30 -14.81 -19.28
CA GLU A 157 -1.56 -14.36 -19.84
C GLU A 157 -2.49 -14.03 -18.69
N THR A 158 -3.24 -12.94 -18.87
CA THR A 158 -4.22 -12.46 -17.90
C THR A 158 -5.54 -12.19 -18.60
N ARG A 159 -6.64 -12.49 -17.92
CA ARG A 159 -8.00 -12.21 -18.40
C ARG A 159 -8.82 -11.69 -17.23
N LEU A 160 -9.52 -10.59 -17.47
CA LEU A 160 -10.54 -10.09 -16.57
C LEU A 160 -11.81 -10.91 -16.76
N VAL A 161 -12.31 -11.50 -15.68
CA VAL A 161 -13.53 -12.30 -15.65
C VAL A 161 -14.47 -11.72 -14.60
N ARG A 162 -15.73 -11.48 -14.99
CA ARG A 162 -16.76 -10.88 -14.13
C ARG A 162 -17.90 -11.86 -13.82
N SER A 163 -17.74 -13.13 -14.19
CA SER A 163 -18.73 -14.18 -13.99
C SER A 163 -18.07 -15.55 -13.83
N LEU A 164 -18.79 -16.48 -13.18
CA LEU A 164 -18.35 -17.88 -13.04
C LEU A 164 -18.20 -18.57 -14.41
N ASP A 165 -19.08 -18.26 -15.37
CA ASP A 165 -18.96 -18.77 -16.74
C ASP A 165 -17.64 -18.31 -17.39
N GLY A 166 -17.24 -17.06 -17.15
CA GLY A 166 -15.94 -16.54 -17.63
C GLY A 166 -14.76 -17.29 -17.04
N VAL A 167 -14.84 -17.69 -15.76
CA VAL A 167 -13.83 -18.53 -15.11
C VAL A 167 -13.78 -19.92 -15.75
N SER A 168 -14.93 -20.55 -16.00
CA SER A 168 -15.03 -21.86 -16.66
C SER A 168 -14.43 -21.83 -18.07
N GLN A 169 -14.71 -20.77 -18.84
CA GLN A 169 -14.12 -20.58 -20.17
C GLN A 169 -12.59 -20.41 -20.10
N ALA A 170 -12.08 -19.66 -19.11
CA ALA A 170 -10.64 -19.48 -18.92
C ALA A 170 -9.95 -20.79 -18.50
N LEU A 171 -10.58 -21.60 -17.65
CA LEU A 171 -10.11 -22.92 -17.27
C LEU A 171 -10.04 -23.87 -18.47
N ALA A 172 -11.05 -23.84 -19.34
CA ALA A 172 -11.06 -24.65 -20.55
C ALA A 172 -9.91 -24.27 -21.51
N SER A 173 -9.58 -22.98 -21.64
CA SER A 173 -8.50 -22.53 -22.54
C SER A 173 -7.10 -22.74 -22.00
N TRP A 174 -6.90 -22.53 -20.69
CA TRP A 174 -5.56 -22.51 -20.08
C TRP A 174 -5.21 -23.74 -19.26
N GLN A 175 -6.15 -24.66 -19.06
CA GLN A 175 -6.08 -25.86 -18.22
C GLN A 175 -5.87 -25.60 -16.72
N ARG A 176 -5.20 -24.50 -16.34
CA ARG A 176 -4.84 -24.13 -14.97
C ARG A 176 -4.86 -22.62 -14.79
N VAL A 177 -5.58 -22.13 -13.78
CA VAL A 177 -5.73 -20.68 -13.53
C VAL A 177 -5.60 -20.34 -12.05
N VAL A 178 -5.09 -19.15 -11.76
CA VAL A 178 -5.03 -18.55 -10.43
C VAL A 178 -6.04 -17.42 -10.40
N CYS A 179 -7.10 -17.56 -9.62
CA CYS A 179 -8.08 -16.49 -9.47
C CYS A 179 -7.61 -15.49 -8.41
N LYS A 180 -7.54 -14.22 -8.77
CA LYS A 180 -7.24 -13.11 -7.85
C LYS A 180 -8.33 -12.06 -7.92
N SER A 181 -8.70 -11.46 -6.79
CA SER A 181 -9.57 -10.29 -6.84
C SER A 181 -8.84 -9.08 -7.43
N LEU A 182 -9.57 -8.06 -7.85
CA LEU A 182 -9.01 -6.85 -8.46
C LEU A 182 -8.02 -6.10 -7.55
N TRP A 183 -8.30 -6.00 -6.25
CA TRP A 183 -7.52 -5.20 -5.30
C TRP A 183 -6.90 -6.01 -4.13
N SER A 184 -6.97 -7.35 -4.13
CA SER A 184 -6.35 -8.14 -3.04
C SER A 184 -4.87 -8.40 -3.25
N ALA A 185 -4.02 -8.23 -2.23
CA ALA A 185 -2.62 -8.67 -2.29
C ALA A 185 -2.50 -10.22 -2.48
N TRP A 186 -3.45 -10.96 -1.90
CA TRP A 186 -3.44 -12.43 -1.84
C TRP A 186 -4.34 -13.06 -2.91
N GLY A 187 -3.87 -14.17 -3.49
CA GLY A 187 -4.63 -14.95 -4.48
C GLY A 187 -4.93 -16.34 -3.98
N VAL A 188 -6.04 -16.92 -4.44
CA VAL A 188 -6.36 -18.33 -4.20
C VAL A 188 -5.91 -19.10 -5.44
N LYS A 189 -4.97 -20.04 -5.26
CA LYS A 189 -4.60 -20.97 -6.35
C LYS A 189 -5.71 -21.99 -6.52
N VAL A 190 -6.18 -22.16 -7.76
CA VAL A 190 -7.07 -23.27 -8.15
C VAL A 190 -6.31 -24.12 -9.16
N GLY A 191 -5.58 -25.12 -8.69
CA GLY A 191 -4.78 -26.05 -9.52
C GLY A 191 -3.38 -25.55 -9.93
N GLY A 192 -2.39 -26.44 -9.92
CA GLY A 192 -0.96 -26.11 -9.89
C GLY A 192 -0.28 -25.70 -11.21
N ARG A 193 0.27 -24.46 -11.23
CA ARG A 193 1.05 -23.72 -12.25
C ARG A 193 0.32 -23.30 -13.54
N GLY A 194 0.19 -21.98 -13.77
CA GLY A 194 0.47 -21.41 -15.10
C GLY A 194 -0.40 -20.31 -15.73
N ALA A 195 -1.50 -19.82 -15.15
CA ALA A 195 -2.22 -18.63 -15.68
C ALA A 195 -2.94 -17.88 -14.56
N ALA A 196 -3.28 -16.60 -14.72
CA ALA A 196 -4.02 -15.83 -13.71
C ALA A 196 -5.32 -15.24 -14.28
N ALA A 197 -6.45 -15.61 -13.66
CA ALA A 197 -7.75 -15.01 -13.89
C ALA A 197 -7.97 -13.92 -12.83
N VAL A 198 -8.40 -12.74 -13.26
CA VAL A 198 -8.73 -11.65 -12.33
C VAL A 198 -10.24 -11.59 -12.20
N CYS A 199 -10.75 -11.85 -11.00
CA CYS A 199 -12.18 -11.84 -10.69
C CYS A 199 -12.58 -10.52 -10.03
N SER A 200 -13.71 -9.96 -10.45
CA SER A 200 -14.42 -8.89 -9.74
C SER A 200 -15.44 -9.49 -8.78
#